data_AF-M4R963-F1
#
_entry.id   AF-M4R963-F1
#
_cell.length_a   1.000
_cell.length_b   1.000
_cell.length_c   1.000
_cell.angle_alpha   90.00
_cell.angle_beta   90.00
_cell.angle_gamma   90.00
#
_symmetry.space_group_name_H-M   'P 1'
#
loop_
_entity.id
_entity.type
_entity.pdbx_description
1 polymer ?
#
loop_
_entity_poly.entity_id
_entity_poly.type
_entity_poly.pdbx_seq_one_letter_code
_entity_poly.pdbx_strand_id
1 'polypeptide(L)'
;MAPFPLINHHAAHAQQQALADHHLQQAETHLGHAETHANHIDQAERNGNHQLAAAHQGHYDHHMQQVDHHTNLHQQHQAQADYHARFIHHRSVDELD
;
A
#
# COMPACT_ATOMS: atom_id res chain seq x y z
N MET A 1 -16.72 -36.52 8.96
CA MET A 1 -16.27 -35.17 9.37
C MET A 1 -15.02 -34.87 8.57
N ALA A 2 -15.08 -33.95 7.61
CA ALA A 2 -13.88 -33.48 6.92
C ALA A 2 -13.07 -32.61 7.90
N PRO A 3 -11.73 -32.74 7.94
CA PRO A 3 -10.92 -31.89 8.81
C PRO A 3 -11.10 -30.44 8.36
N PHE A 4 -11.48 -29.57 9.30
CA PHE A 4 -11.46 -28.13 9.08
C PHE A 4 -10.03 -27.74 8.68
N PRO A 5 -9.82 -26.97 7.59
CA PRO A 5 -8.49 -26.52 7.23
C PRO A 5 -7.95 -25.66 8.39
N LEU A 6 -6.91 -26.16 9.06
CA LEU A 6 -6.16 -25.38 10.03
C LEU A 6 -5.44 -24.26 9.26
N ILE A 7 -5.85 -23.02 9.51
CA ILE A 7 -5.15 -21.85 8.99
C ILE A 7 -3.75 -21.83 9.61
N ASN A 8 -2.71 -21.87 8.79
CA ASN A 8 -1.35 -21.64 9.24
C ASN A 8 -1.17 -20.12 9.45
N HIS A 9 -1.40 -19.66 10.69
CA HIS A 9 -1.33 -18.24 11.03
C HIS A 9 0.05 -17.61 10.77
N HIS A 10 1.15 -18.37 10.85
CA HIS A 10 2.48 -17.87 10.47
C HIS A 10 2.57 -17.57 8.97
N ALA A 11 2.16 -18.52 8.13
CA ALA A 11 2.18 -18.34 6.67
C ALA A 11 1.25 -17.20 6.25
N ALA A 12 0.06 -17.13 6.85
CA ALA A 12 -0.90 -16.07 6.58
C ALA A 12 -0.37 -14.70 7.01
N HIS A 13 0.22 -14.57 8.20
CA HIS A 13 0.88 -13.34 8.64
C HIS A 13 1.97 -12.89 7.66
N ALA A 14 2.89 -13.78 7.30
CA ALA A 14 3.99 -13.45 6.39
C ALA A 14 3.48 -13.02 5.00
N GLN A 15 2.45 -13.69 4.48
CA GLN A 15 1.83 -13.31 3.22
C GLN A 15 1.19 -11.92 3.29
N GLN A 16 0.41 -11.64 4.34
CA GLN A 16 -0.25 -10.34 4.51
C GLN A 16 0.76 -9.21 4.70
N GLN A 17 1.86 -9.45 5.44
CA GLN A 17 2.93 -8.47 5.58
C GLN A 17 3.61 -8.18 4.23
N ALA A 18 3.93 -9.22 3.45
CA ALA A 18 4.52 -9.03 2.13
C ALA A 18 3.61 -8.25 1.16
N LEU A 19 2.29 -8.46 1.23
CA LEU A 19 1.32 -7.68 0.46
C LEU A 19 1.22 -6.23 0.94
N ALA A 20 1.26 -6.00 2.26
CA ALA A 20 1.29 -4.66 2.83
C ALA A 20 2.54 -3.89 2.34
N ASP A 21 3.71 -4.52 2.43
CA ASP A 21 4.97 -3.92 2.00
C ASP A 21 4.98 -3.65 0.48
N HIS A 22 4.45 -4.58 -0.32
CA HIS A 22 4.31 -4.41 -1.76
C HIS A 22 3.46 -3.18 -2.12
N HIS A 23 2.30 -3.02 -1.50
CA HIS A 23 1.45 -1.87 -1.77
C HIS A 23 2.04 -0.56 -1.23
N LEU A 24 2.77 -0.59 -0.12
CA LEU A 24 3.53 0.59 0.32
C LEU A 24 4.54 1.03 -0.74
N GLN A 25 5.31 0.09 -1.29
CA GLN A 25 6.28 0.38 -2.36
C GLN A 25 5.59 0.93 -3.63
N GLN A 26 4.40 0.43 -3.98
CA GLN A 26 3.63 0.97 -5.10
C GLN A 26 3.13 2.39 -4.82
N ALA A 27 2.67 2.68 -3.60
CA ALA A 27 2.28 4.03 -3.21
C ALA A 27 3.47 4.99 -3.31
N GLU A 28 4.65 4.62 -2.82
CA GLU A 28 5.88 5.41 -2.93
C GLU A 28 6.27 5.69 -4.39
N THR A 29 6.15 4.67 -5.26
CA THR A 29 6.44 4.81 -6.69
C THR A 29 5.50 5.82 -7.35
N HIS A 30 4.20 5.73 -7.05
CA HIS A 30 3.23 6.69 -7.57
C HIS A 30 3.42 8.10 -7.00
N LEU A 31 3.82 8.22 -5.74
CA LEU A 31 4.15 9.51 -5.14
C LEU A 31 5.33 10.17 -5.87
N GLY A 32 6.39 9.42 -6.16
CA GLY A 32 7.52 9.94 -6.94
C GLY A 32 7.13 10.39 -8.37
N HIS A 33 6.21 9.67 -9.02
CA HIS A 33 5.65 10.11 -10.30
C HIS A 33 4.79 11.38 -10.16
N ALA A 34 3.97 11.48 -9.11
CA ALA A 34 3.19 12.68 -8.82
C ALA A 34 4.12 13.89 -8.60
N GLU A 35 5.16 13.75 -7.80
CA GLU A 35 6.17 14.81 -7.58
C GLU A 35 6.84 15.25 -8.88
N THR A 36 7.16 14.31 -9.77
CA THR A 36 7.69 14.63 -11.10
C THR A 36 6.71 15.49 -11.91
N HIS A 37 5.42 15.16 -11.89
CA HIS A 37 4.40 15.95 -12.56
C HIS A 37 4.18 17.31 -11.89
N ALA A 38 4.23 17.40 -10.56
CA ALA A 38 4.16 18.67 -9.84
C ALA A 38 5.28 19.62 -10.26
N ASN A 39 6.52 19.13 -10.39
CA ASN A 39 7.64 19.92 -10.89
C ASN A 39 7.41 20.43 -12.32
N HIS A 40 6.81 19.62 -13.19
CA HIS A 40 6.48 20.05 -14.55
C HIS A 40 5.32 21.06 -14.61
N ILE A 41 4.34 20.97 -13.70
CA ILE A 41 3.27 21.97 -13.55
C ILE A 41 3.90 23.31 -13.18
N ASP A 42 4.71 23.36 -12.13
CA ASP A 42 5.41 24.56 -11.68
C ASP A 42 6.24 25.20 -12.80
N GLN A 43 6.96 24.38 -13.57
CA GLN A 43 7.74 24.86 -14.70
C GLN A 43 6.86 25.41 -15.83
N ALA A 44 5.78 24.72 -16.18
CA ALA A 44 4.86 25.15 -17.22
C ALA A 44 4.15 26.47 -16.85
N GLU A 45 3.73 26.62 -15.59
CA GLU A 45 3.12 27.84 -15.07
C GLU A 45 4.07 29.04 -15.11
N ARG A 46 5.34 28.84 -14.68
CA ARG A 46 6.38 29.88 -14.77
C ARG A 46 6.64 30.34 -16.21
N ASN A 47 6.43 29.46 -17.18
CA ASN A 47 6.58 29.75 -18.61
C ASN A 47 5.28 30.27 -19.26
N GLY A 48 4.19 30.43 -18.50
CA GLY A 48 2.88 30.84 -19.01
C GLY A 48 2.19 29.81 -19.88
N ASN A 49 2.65 28.55 -19.88
CA ASN A 49 2.09 27.48 -20.70
C ASN A 49 0.99 26.72 -19.93
N HIS A 50 -0.18 27.35 -19.83
CA HIS A 50 -1.32 26.82 -19.08
C HIS A 50 -1.84 25.48 -19.63
N GLN A 51 -1.71 25.22 -20.93
CA GLN A 51 -2.15 23.96 -21.54
C GLN A 51 -1.27 22.79 -21.09
N LEU A 52 0.06 23.00 -21.04
CA LEU A 52 1.00 22.00 -20.55
C LEU A 52 0.83 21.76 -19.05
N ALA A 53 0.61 22.82 -18.27
CA ALA A 53 0.30 22.71 -16.84
C ALA A 53 -0.95 21.86 -16.60
N ALA A 54 -2.05 22.12 -17.32
CA ALA A 54 -3.28 21.34 -17.22
C ALA A 54 -3.10 19.86 -17.60
N ALA A 55 -2.27 19.57 -18.62
CA ALA A 55 -1.96 18.20 -18.99
C ALA A 55 -1.22 17.45 -17.87
N HIS A 56 -0.22 18.09 -17.25
CA HIS A 56 0.49 17.50 -16.11
C HIS A 56 -0.36 17.42 -14.84
N GLN A 57 -1.29 18.34 -14.62
CA GLN A 57 -2.26 18.27 -13.52
C GLN A 57 -3.08 16.98 -13.57
N GLY A 58 -3.59 16.60 -14.76
CA GLY A 58 -4.33 15.35 -14.91
C GLY A 58 -3.50 14.10 -14.56
N HIS A 59 -2.20 14.11 -14.87
CA HIS A 59 -1.30 13.02 -14.50
C HIS A 59 -0.94 13.02 -13.00
N TYR A 60 -0.75 14.20 -12.40
CA TYR A 60 -0.57 14.36 -10.96
C TYR A 60 -1.76 13.79 -10.19
N ASP A 61 -2.98 14.20 -10.56
CA ASP A 61 -4.21 13.76 -9.90
C ASP A 61 -4.39 12.24 -10.02
N HIS A 62 -4.09 11.67 -11.20
CA HIS A 62 -4.13 10.23 -11.40
C HIS A 62 -3.16 9.49 -10.48
N HIS A 63 -1.92 9.96 -10.35
CA HIS A 63 -0.95 9.31 -9.47
C HIS A 63 -1.31 9.47 -7.99
N MET A 64 -1.84 10.62 -7.57
CA MET A 64 -2.34 10.79 -6.21
C MET A 64 -3.49 9.83 -5.88
N GLN A 65 -4.41 9.57 -6.84
CA GLN A 65 -5.44 8.55 -6.66
C GLN A 65 -4.86 7.14 -6.50
N GLN A 66 -3.77 6.83 -7.20
CA GLN A 66 -3.06 5.55 -7.04
C GLN A 66 -2.34 5.46 -5.69
N VAL A 67 -1.74 6.56 -5.20
CA VAL A 67 -1.15 6.65 -3.85
C VAL A 67 -2.20 6.32 -2.80
N ASP A 68 -3.37 6.96 -2.85
CA ASP A 68 -4.46 6.73 -1.90
C ASP A 68 -4.95 5.28 -1.96
N HIS A 69 -5.13 4.74 -3.17
CA HIS A 69 -5.56 3.37 -3.38
C HIS A 69 -4.58 2.37 -2.75
N HIS A 70 -3.29 2.48 -3.05
CA HIS A 70 -2.27 1.58 -2.54
C HIS A 70 -2.04 1.74 -1.04
N THR A 71 -2.14 2.97 -0.52
CA THR A 71 -2.08 3.22 0.93
C THR A 71 -3.24 2.53 1.65
N ASN A 72 -4.46 2.57 1.07
CA ASN A 72 -5.61 1.88 1.64
C ASN A 72 -5.40 0.35 1.65
N LEU A 73 -4.92 -0.22 0.55
CA LEU A 73 -4.61 -1.66 0.48
C LEU A 73 -3.52 -2.05 1.47
N HIS A 74 -2.45 -1.26 1.58
CA HIS A 74 -1.41 -1.45 2.59
C HIS A 74 -2.01 -1.54 4.00
N GLN A 75 -2.87 -0.59 4.37
CA GLN A 75 -3.52 -0.59 5.70
C GLN A 75 -4.41 -1.82 5.91
N GLN A 76 -5.14 -2.26 4.88
CA GLN A 76 -5.97 -3.47 4.97
C GLN A 76 -5.13 -4.73 5.19
N HIS A 77 -4.04 -4.89 4.44
CA HIS A 77 -3.14 -6.02 4.57
C HIS A 77 -2.37 -5.99 5.90
N GLN A 78 -1.95 -4.82 6.35
CA GLN A 78 -1.32 -4.66 7.67
C GLN A 78 -2.29 -5.07 8.79
N ALA A 79 -3.55 -4.65 8.74
CA ALA A 79 -4.56 -5.06 9.72
C ALA A 79 -4.81 -6.57 9.72
N GLN A 80 -4.75 -7.23 8.55
CA GLN A 80 -4.85 -8.69 8.45
C GLN A 80 -3.60 -9.39 9.00
N ALA A 81 -2.41 -8.85 8.74
CA ALA A 81 -1.17 -9.34 9.34
C ALA A 81 -1.26 -9.25 10.88
N ASP A 82 -1.63 -8.09 11.41
CA ASP A 82 -1.81 -7.87 12.85
C ASP A 82 -2.83 -8.82 13.48
N TYR A 83 -3.90 -9.15 12.75
CA TYR A 83 -4.86 -10.18 13.17
C TYR A 83 -4.19 -11.55 13.31
N HIS A 84 -3.45 -12.02 12.31
CA HIS A 84 -2.77 -13.31 12.37
C HIS A 84 -1.66 -13.36 13.41
N ALA A 85 -0.95 -12.24 13.63
CA ALA A 85 0.07 -12.12 14.68
C ALA A 85 -0.47 -12.46 16.07
N ARG A 86 -1.73 -12.10 16.38
CA ARG A 86 -2.34 -12.42 17.68
C ARG A 86 -2.37 -13.92 17.95
N PHE A 87 -2.70 -14.74 16.95
CA PHE A 87 -2.80 -16.21 17.10
C PHE A 87 -1.44 -16.90 17.15
N ILE A 88 -0.42 -16.31 16.54
CA ILE A 88 0.97 -16.77 16.66
C ILE A 88 1.41 -16.67 18.13
N HIS A 89 1.17 -15.52 18.76
CA HIS A 89 1.55 -15.28 20.16
C HIS A 89 0.75 -16.13 21.15
N HIS A 90 -0.54 -16.38 20.89
CA HIS A 90 -1.36 -17.21 21.78
C HIS A 90 -0.92 -18.68 21.83
N ARG A 91 -0.48 -19.25 20.70
CA ARG A 91 -0.02 -20.64 20.66
C ARG A 91 1.25 -20.86 21.49
N SER A 92 2.08 -19.84 21.65
CA SER A 92 3.31 -19.90 22.44
C SER A 92 3.06 -20.03 23.95
N VAL A 93 1.87 -19.65 24.45
CA VAL A 93 1.53 -19.69 25.88
C VAL A 93 0.94 -21.04 26.30
N ASP A 94 0.15 -21.68 25.42
CA ASP A 94 -0.46 -22.99 25.68
C ASP A 94 0.51 -24.18 25.49
N GLU A 95 1.68 -23.99 24.88
CA GLU A 95 2.71 -25.03 24.69
C GLU A 95 3.76 -25.07 25.83
N LEU A 96 3.50 -24.41 26.97
CA LEU A 96 4.40 -24.29 28.13
C LEU A 96 3.93 -25.02 29.41
N ASP A 97 2.88 -25.87 29.36
CA ASP A 97 2.40 -26.67 30.51
C ASP A 97 2.46 -28.19 30.23
#